data_AF-D6TD26-F1
#
_entry.id   AF-D6TD26-F1
#
_cell.length_a   1.000
_cell.length_b   1.000
_cell.length_c   1.000
_cell.angle_alpha   90.00
_cell.angle_beta   90.00
_cell.angle_gamma   90.00
#
_symmetry.space_group_name_H-M   'P 1'
#
loop_
_entity.id
_entity.type
_entity.pdbx_description
1 polymer ?
#
loop_
_entity_poly.entity_id
_entity_poly.type
_entity_poly.pdbx_seq_one_letter_code
_entity_poly.pdbx_strand_id
1 'polypeptide(L)'
;MSNYTNPEAQRNERSVTCSICAARYTVTGAWQLWEPLTPMQREHLLLNISHFCYRCRQPACPDCWDRTYALCAACVQEAGLVLQVQERNTAWGEDSQEGLVCIVEGRYHREWTNKTSSTHPTHTRGKRIRSVSGKEVDEDGGRVHERTTQPPVFKASTILARGEKKPGEVALDEIATLPGRRPRPHFSCIRKAVFSVGIILLALFVGGIIAATLSMEVNTFLWQILHIDVRGYMAAFWNWLHHPPFFK
;
A
#
# COMPACT_ATOMS: atom_id res chain seq x y z
N MET A 1 43.52 -17.53 -3.23
CA MET A 1 42.47 -18.13 -4.06
C MET A 1 41.20 -17.32 -3.85
N SER A 2 40.91 -16.39 -4.77
CA SER A 2 39.73 -15.52 -4.66
C SER A 2 38.50 -16.28 -5.16
N ASN A 3 37.53 -16.55 -4.28
CA ASN A 3 36.25 -17.16 -4.65
C ASN A 3 35.49 -16.21 -5.59
N TYR A 4 35.43 -16.57 -6.87
CA TYR A 4 34.66 -15.84 -7.88
C TYR A 4 33.18 -16.21 -7.73
N THR A 5 32.47 -15.53 -6.83
CA THR A 5 31.02 -15.69 -6.71
C THR A 5 30.33 -15.09 -7.93
N ASN A 6 29.50 -15.88 -8.61
CA ASN A 6 28.71 -15.44 -9.76
C ASN A 6 27.84 -14.22 -9.38
N PRO A 7 28.00 -13.06 -10.05
CA PRO A 7 27.24 -11.84 -9.73
C PRO A 7 25.72 -11.99 -9.93
N GLU A 8 25.24 -12.94 -10.75
CA GLU A 8 23.81 -13.23 -10.88
C GLU A 8 23.24 -13.95 -9.65
N ALA A 9 24.02 -14.83 -9.03
CA ALA A 9 23.59 -15.55 -7.83
C ALA A 9 23.40 -14.57 -6.66
N GLN A 10 24.33 -13.64 -6.48
CA GLN A 10 24.21 -12.58 -5.46
C GLN A 10 23.03 -11.63 -5.74
N ARG A 11 22.70 -11.39 -7.02
CA ARG A 11 21.55 -10.56 -7.38
C ARG A 11 20.23 -11.24 -7.03
N ASN A 12 20.12 -12.56 -7.20
CA ASN A 12 18.92 -13.31 -6.87
C ASN A 12 18.63 -13.33 -5.35
N GLU A 13 19.66 -13.44 -4.50
CA GLU A 13 19.52 -13.37 -3.04
C GLU A 13 19.04 -12.01 -2.50
N ARG A 14 19.11 -10.97 -3.34
CA ARG A 14 18.81 -9.57 -2.97
C ARG A 14 17.54 -9.05 -3.62
N SER A 15 16.84 -9.90 -4.36
CA SER A 15 15.59 -9.56 -5.01
C SER A 15 14.40 -9.99 -4.16
N VAL A 16 13.34 -9.21 -4.19
CA VAL A 16 12.09 -9.56 -3.51
C VAL A 16 10.98 -9.74 -4.52
N THR A 17 10.25 -10.84 -4.37
CA THR A 17 9.22 -11.27 -5.32
C THR A 17 7.84 -10.97 -4.75
N CYS A 18 6.99 -10.28 -5.52
CA CYS A 18 5.59 -10.09 -5.18
C CYS A 18 4.85 -11.42 -5.28
N SER A 19 4.20 -11.88 -4.20
CA SER A 19 3.43 -13.13 -4.18
C SER A 19 2.22 -13.14 -5.14
N ILE A 20 1.77 -11.95 -5.56
CA ILE A 20 0.56 -11.79 -6.38
C ILE A 20 0.89 -11.86 -7.88
N CYS A 21 1.88 -11.09 -8.33
CA CYS A 21 2.23 -10.98 -9.74
C CYS A 21 3.55 -11.66 -10.12
N ALA A 22 4.32 -12.14 -9.14
CA ALA A 22 5.68 -12.64 -9.32
C ALA A 22 6.69 -11.60 -9.86
N ALA A 23 6.38 -10.30 -9.81
CA ALA A 23 7.35 -9.25 -10.14
C ALA A 23 8.51 -9.27 -9.13
N ARG A 24 9.74 -9.06 -9.61
CA ARG A 24 10.93 -8.97 -8.77
C ARG A 24 11.45 -7.56 -8.69
N TYR A 25 11.68 -7.09 -7.47
CA TYR A 25 12.20 -5.77 -7.17
C TYR A 25 13.57 -5.87 -6.49
N THR A 26 14.43 -4.88 -6.74
CA THR A 26 15.69 -4.65 -6.02
C THR A 26 15.70 -3.24 -5.44
N VAL A 27 16.35 -3.03 -4.31
CA VAL A 27 16.56 -1.68 -3.78
C VAL A 27 17.57 -0.93 -4.66
N THR A 28 17.40 0.38 -4.87
CA THR A 28 18.35 1.23 -5.62
C THR A 28 19.06 2.25 -4.73
N GLY A 29 20.33 2.53 -5.03
CA GLY A 29 21.03 3.76 -4.61
C GLY A 29 21.73 3.75 -3.24
N ALA A 30 21.12 3.20 -2.18
CA ALA A 30 21.67 3.32 -0.81
C ALA A 30 22.38 2.07 -0.27
N TRP A 31 22.76 1.13 -1.15
CA TRP A 31 23.18 -0.23 -0.77
C TRP A 31 24.47 -0.33 0.05
N GLN A 32 25.38 0.64 -0.04
CA GLN A 32 26.64 0.57 0.71
C GLN A 32 26.43 0.60 2.23
N LEU A 33 25.29 1.09 2.71
CA LEU A 33 24.90 1.06 4.12
C LEU A 33 24.16 -0.22 4.53
N TRP A 34 23.82 -1.11 3.58
CA TRP A 34 22.84 -2.18 3.76
C TRP A 34 23.45 -3.58 3.72
N GLU A 35 24.70 -3.71 3.30
CA GLU A 35 25.45 -4.98 3.34
C GLU A 35 25.50 -5.68 4.71
N PRO A 36 25.46 -4.99 5.87
CA PRO A 36 25.39 -5.69 7.16
C PRO A 36 23.97 -6.13 7.57
N LEU A 37 22.91 -5.85 6.78
CA LEU A 37 21.53 -6.17 7.20
C LEU A 37 21.24 -7.68 7.16
N THR A 38 20.84 -8.19 8.32
CA THR A 38 20.33 -9.56 8.48
C THR A 38 19.11 -9.83 7.58
N PRO A 39 18.82 -11.10 7.22
CA PRO A 39 17.63 -11.46 6.44
C PRO A 39 16.33 -10.91 7.04
N MET A 40 16.19 -10.92 8.37
CA MET A 40 15.02 -10.40 9.07
C MET A 40 14.86 -8.88 8.92
N GLN A 41 15.95 -8.11 8.91
CA GLN A 41 15.88 -6.66 8.67
C GLN A 41 15.52 -6.34 7.21
N ARG A 42 15.96 -7.17 6.26
CA ARG A 42 15.56 -7.06 4.85
C ARG A 42 14.06 -7.30 4.67
N GLU A 43 13.50 -8.30 5.37
CA GLU A 43 12.06 -8.50 5.43
C GLU A 43 11.35 -7.30 6.05
N HIS A 44 11.81 -6.78 7.19
CA HIS A 44 11.20 -5.61 7.83
C HIS A 44 11.19 -4.36 6.92
N LEU A 45 12.28 -4.13 6.19
CA LEU A 45 12.33 -3.05 5.20
C LEU A 45 11.38 -3.28 4.03
N LEU A 46 11.25 -4.51 3.56
CA LEU A 46 10.22 -4.86 2.58
C LEU A 46 8.83 -4.57 3.14
N LEU A 47 8.53 -4.98 4.37
CA LEU A 47 7.26 -4.71 5.04
C LEU A 47 6.99 -3.21 5.09
N ASN A 48 8.03 -2.39 5.30
CA ASN A 48 7.91 -0.94 5.36
C ASN A 48 7.61 -0.27 4.00
N ILE A 49 8.03 -0.90 2.90
CA ILE A 49 7.86 -0.38 1.52
C ILE A 49 6.64 -1.02 0.82
N SER A 50 6.24 -2.22 1.26
CA SER A 50 5.09 -2.95 0.73
C SER A 50 3.78 -2.47 1.35
N HIS A 51 2.70 -2.49 0.57
CA HIS A 51 1.36 -2.26 1.11
C HIS A 51 0.70 -3.61 1.46
N PHE A 52 0.07 -3.71 2.63
CA PHE A 52 -0.59 -4.93 3.08
C PHE A 52 -2.07 -4.94 2.74
N CYS A 53 -2.53 -5.98 2.04
CA CYS A 53 -3.95 -6.17 1.76
C CYS A 53 -4.76 -6.27 3.05
N TYR A 54 -5.77 -5.41 3.18
CA TYR A 54 -6.65 -5.42 4.35
C TYR A 54 -7.37 -6.77 4.50
N ARG A 55 -7.71 -7.41 3.37
CA ARG A 55 -8.44 -8.69 3.33
C ARG A 55 -7.54 -9.90 3.60
N CYS A 56 -6.50 -10.11 2.79
CA CYS A 56 -5.66 -11.32 2.86
C CYS A 56 -4.37 -11.16 3.67
N ARG A 57 -4.06 -9.94 4.16
CA ARG A 57 -2.84 -9.59 4.91
C ARG A 57 -1.52 -9.89 4.19
N GLN A 58 -1.57 -10.20 2.90
CA GLN A 58 -0.39 -10.41 2.07
C GLN A 58 0.19 -9.08 1.59
N PRO A 59 1.53 -8.96 1.46
CA PRO A 59 2.16 -7.80 0.86
C PRO A 59 1.89 -7.77 -0.65
N ALA A 60 1.48 -6.60 -1.15
CA ALA A 60 1.30 -6.33 -2.57
C ALA A 60 2.38 -5.35 -3.03
N CYS A 61 2.93 -5.56 -4.23
CA CYS A 61 3.76 -4.55 -4.85
C CYS A 61 2.93 -3.32 -5.24
N PRO A 62 3.56 -2.16 -5.49
CA PRO A 62 2.86 -0.92 -5.84
C PRO A 62 1.90 -1.07 -7.02
N ASP A 63 2.22 -1.92 -8.00
CA ASP A 63 1.39 -2.14 -9.18
C ASP A 63 0.20 -3.08 -8.92
N CYS A 64 0.30 -3.93 -7.91
CA CYS A 64 -0.76 -4.84 -7.47
C CYS A 64 -1.61 -4.26 -6.34
N TRP A 65 -1.34 -3.02 -5.94
CA TRP A 65 -1.98 -2.38 -4.79
C TRP A 65 -3.02 -1.36 -5.22
N ASP A 66 -4.26 -1.53 -4.76
CA ASP A 66 -5.31 -0.52 -4.92
C ASP A 66 -5.36 0.39 -3.70
N ARG A 67 -4.95 1.66 -3.87
CA ARG A 67 -5.01 2.67 -2.79
C ARG A 67 -6.42 3.08 -2.41
N THR A 68 -7.39 2.96 -3.32
CA THR A 68 -8.78 3.36 -3.08
C THR A 68 -9.44 2.40 -2.10
N TYR A 69 -9.19 1.11 -2.28
CA TYR A 69 -9.81 0.06 -1.45
C TYR A 69 -8.87 -0.50 -0.37
N ALA A 70 -7.58 -0.17 -0.40
CA ALA A 70 -6.55 -0.79 0.42
C ALA A 70 -6.56 -2.34 0.30
N LEU A 71 -6.74 -2.82 -0.94
CA LEU A 71 -6.80 -4.22 -1.29
C LEU A 71 -5.76 -4.54 -2.36
N CYS A 72 -5.33 -5.79 -2.39
CA CYS A 72 -4.50 -6.26 -3.48
C CYS A 72 -5.33 -6.66 -4.71
N ALA A 73 -4.70 -6.67 -5.89
CA ALA A 73 -5.34 -6.96 -7.17
C ALA A 73 -6.16 -8.26 -7.18
N ALA A 74 -5.65 -9.33 -6.55
CA ALA A 74 -6.38 -10.59 -6.41
C ALA A 74 -7.68 -10.42 -5.63
N CYS A 75 -7.62 -9.78 -4.45
CA CYS A 75 -8.81 -9.53 -3.62
C CYS A 75 -9.80 -8.54 -4.25
N VAL A 76 -9.33 -7.57 -5.04
CA VAL A 76 -10.16 -6.65 -5.82
C VAL A 76 -10.92 -7.43 -6.90
N GLN A 77 -10.24 -8.30 -7.63
CA GLN A 77 -10.84 -9.15 -8.67
C GLN A 77 -11.87 -10.12 -8.08
N GLU A 78 -11.56 -10.77 -6.95
CA GLU A 78 -12.50 -11.63 -6.22
C GLU A 78 -13.74 -10.87 -5.74
N ALA A 79 -13.61 -9.58 -5.42
CA ALA A 79 -14.72 -8.74 -5.00
C ALA A 79 -15.54 -8.17 -6.18
N GLY A 80 -15.15 -8.44 -7.43
CA GLY A 80 -15.78 -7.85 -8.61
C GLY A 80 -15.58 -6.34 -8.72
N LEU A 81 -14.55 -5.80 -8.08
CA LEU A 81 -14.20 -4.38 -8.13
C LEU A 81 -13.27 -4.09 -9.31
N VAL A 82 -13.29 -2.84 -9.79
CA VAL A 82 -12.36 -2.39 -10.84
C VAL A 82 -11.08 -1.93 -10.17
N LEU A 83 -9.96 -2.58 -10.52
CA LEU A 83 -8.64 -2.21 -10.02
C LEU A 83 -8.25 -0.82 -10.53
N GLN A 84 -8.10 0.12 -9.61
CA GLN A 84 -7.57 1.45 -9.89
C GLN A 84 -6.06 1.42 -9.69
N VAL A 85 -5.34 0.86 -10.67
CA VAL A 85 -3.88 0.96 -10.69
C VAL A 85 -3.55 2.43 -10.79
N GLN A 86 -2.80 2.94 -9.81
CA GLN A 86 -2.32 4.31 -9.90
C GLN A 86 -1.44 4.39 -11.14
N GLU A 87 -1.84 5.21 -12.12
CA GLU A 87 -0.98 5.53 -13.25
C GLU A 87 0.37 5.89 -12.67
N ARG A 88 1.37 5.08 -13.03
CA ARG A 88 2.74 5.30 -12.65
C ARG A 88 3.11 6.59 -13.38
N ASN A 89 2.87 7.74 -12.74
CA ASN A 89 3.43 9.00 -13.18
C ASN A 89 4.92 8.71 -13.27
N THR A 90 5.45 8.53 -14.48
CA THR A 90 6.89 8.43 -14.68
C THR A 90 7.60 9.71 -14.19
N ALA A 91 6.81 10.75 -13.90
CA ALA A 91 7.12 11.91 -13.07
C ALA A 91 6.88 11.71 -11.56
N TRP A 92 7.13 10.53 -10.99
CA TRP A 92 7.58 10.46 -9.59
C TRP A 92 8.92 11.18 -9.57
N GLY A 93 8.86 12.49 -9.34
CA GLY A 93 10.02 13.36 -9.25
C GLY A 93 11.05 12.79 -8.29
N GLU A 94 12.29 13.25 -8.46
CA GLU A 94 13.51 12.89 -7.72
C GLU A 94 13.39 12.84 -6.18
N ASP A 95 12.26 13.26 -5.60
CA ASP A 95 11.99 13.25 -4.16
C ASP A 95 11.47 11.91 -3.60
N SER A 96 11.08 10.92 -4.41
CA SER A 96 10.93 9.54 -3.90
C SER A 96 12.27 8.81 -3.94
N GLN A 97 13.24 9.34 -3.21
CA GLN A 97 14.65 8.94 -3.22
C GLN A 97 14.93 7.54 -2.63
N GLU A 98 13.92 6.79 -2.22
CA GLU A 98 14.12 5.49 -1.58
C GLU A 98 13.13 4.45 -2.07
N GLY A 99 13.65 3.35 -2.64
CA GLY A 99 13.11 2.07 -2.23
C GLY A 99 13.33 0.90 -3.17
N LEU A 100 12.79 0.90 -4.39
CA LEU A 100 12.72 -0.33 -5.19
C LEU A 100 12.65 -0.06 -6.71
N VAL A 101 13.54 -0.67 -7.49
CA VAL A 101 13.44 -0.79 -8.95
C VAL A 101 12.98 -2.19 -9.31
N CYS A 102 11.98 -2.26 -10.19
CA CYS A 102 11.51 -3.51 -10.78
C CYS A 102 12.58 -4.03 -11.75
N ILE A 103 13.15 -5.21 -11.49
CA ILE A 103 14.09 -5.88 -12.41
C ILE A 103 13.33 -6.83 -13.34
N VAL A 104 12.27 -7.48 -12.83
CA VAL A 104 11.46 -8.43 -13.59
C VAL A 104 10.00 -8.06 -13.43
N GLU A 105 9.36 -7.74 -14.55
CA GLU A 105 7.93 -7.45 -14.60
C GLU A 105 7.10 -8.69 -14.23
N GLY A 106 6.05 -8.47 -13.44
CA GLY A 106 5.09 -9.50 -13.05
C GLY A 106 3.99 -9.71 -14.09
N ARG A 107 3.14 -10.72 -13.87
CA ARG A 107 2.05 -11.11 -14.79
C ARG A 107 1.10 -9.95 -15.14
N TYR A 108 0.80 -9.09 -14.17
CA TYR A 108 -0.16 -8.00 -14.34
C TYR A 108 0.42 -6.78 -15.09
N HIS A 109 1.74 -6.68 -15.27
CA HIS A 109 2.36 -5.60 -16.04
C HIS A 109 2.06 -5.70 -17.54
N ARG A 110 2.26 -6.91 -18.09
CA ARG A 110 2.13 -7.14 -19.54
C ARG A 110 0.74 -6.89 -20.08
N GLU A 111 -0.29 -7.17 -19.29
CA GLU A 111 -1.67 -7.01 -19.75
C GLU A 111 -2.10 -5.54 -19.79
N TRP A 112 -1.51 -4.70 -18.94
CA TRP A 112 -1.78 -3.27 -18.91
C TRP A 112 -1.04 -2.50 -20.00
N THR A 113 0.26 -2.76 -20.17
CA THR A 113 1.08 -2.09 -21.20
C THR A 113 0.54 -2.35 -22.61
N ASN A 114 0.01 -3.54 -22.86
CA ASN A 114 -0.55 -3.89 -24.16
C ASN A 114 -1.91 -3.24 -24.43
N LYS A 115 -2.67 -2.86 -23.40
CA LYS A 115 -3.97 -2.19 -23.54
C LYS A 115 -3.83 -0.68 -23.75
N THR A 116 -2.80 -0.04 -23.21
CA THR A 116 -2.58 1.40 -23.41
C THR A 116 -1.94 1.75 -24.75
N SER A 117 -1.23 0.82 -25.40
CA SER A 117 -0.67 1.03 -26.74
C SER A 117 -1.59 0.63 -27.90
N SER A 118 -2.74 0.01 -27.62
CA SER A 118 -3.70 -0.42 -28.65
C SER A 118 -5.02 0.32 -28.53
N THR A 119 -5.13 1.42 -29.28
CA THR A 119 -6.37 1.95 -29.88
C THR A 119 -7.51 2.41 -28.96
N HIS A 120 -7.94 3.64 -29.21
CA HIS A 120 -9.33 4.10 -29.26
C HIS A 120 -10.38 2.97 -29.10
N PRO A 121 -11.41 3.13 -28.25
CA PRO A 121 -12.44 2.13 -28.08
C PRO A 121 -13.30 2.05 -29.34
N THR A 122 -12.95 1.19 -30.28
CA THR A 122 -13.94 0.59 -31.18
C THR A 122 -14.80 -0.34 -30.33
N HIS A 123 -16.03 0.10 -30.14
CA HIS A 123 -17.12 -0.54 -29.43
C HIS A 123 -17.41 -1.95 -30.02
N THR A 124 -16.64 -2.97 -29.63
CA THR A 124 -16.97 -4.37 -29.97
C THR A 124 -18.11 -4.86 -29.08
N ARG A 125 -19.30 -4.61 -29.62
CA ARG A 125 -20.57 -5.31 -29.37
C ARG A 125 -20.35 -6.79 -29.04
N GLY A 126 -20.94 -7.22 -27.93
CA GLY A 126 -20.77 -8.55 -27.34
C GLY A 126 -20.83 -9.70 -28.35
N LYS A 127 -19.71 -10.41 -28.46
CA LYS A 127 -19.65 -11.69 -29.16
C LYS A 127 -20.13 -12.77 -28.19
N ARG A 128 -21.42 -13.08 -28.31
CA ARG A 128 -22.11 -14.22 -27.70
C ARG A 128 -21.27 -15.49 -27.91
N ILE A 129 -20.85 -16.12 -26.82
CA ILE A 129 -20.20 -17.43 -26.82
C ILE A 129 -21.16 -18.39 -27.53
N ARG A 130 -20.71 -18.93 -28.66
CA ARG A 130 -21.43 -19.92 -29.45
C ARG A 130 -21.32 -21.24 -28.69
N SER A 131 -22.45 -21.73 -28.22
CA SER A 131 -22.60 -23.09 -27.73
C SER A 131 -22.09 -24.07 -28.78
N VAL A 132 -21.08 -24.85 -28.41
CA VAL A 132 -20.61 -26.00 -29.18
C VAL A 132 -21.67 -27.07 -29.07
N SER A 133 -22.26 -27.39 -30.23
CA SER A 133 -23.21 -28.47 -30.42
C SER A 133 -22.44 -29.75 -30.76
N GLY A 134 -22.70 -30.81 -30.00
CA GLY A 134 -22.64 -32.22 -30.42
C GLY A 134 -21.31 -32.95 -30.31
N LYS A 135 -21.24 -33.95 -29.42
CA LYS A 135 -21.47 -35.35 -29.84
C LYS A 135 -21.74 -36.26 -28.64
N GLU A 136 -22.85 -36.98 -28.72
CA GLU A 136 -23.26 -38.09 -27.86
C GLU A 136 -22.22 -39.22 -27.87
N VAL A 137 -21.95 -39.76 -26.68
CA VAL A 137 -21.57 -41.16 -26.48
C VAL A 137 -22.37 -41.64 -25.27
N ASP A 138 -23.21 -42.64 -25.52
CA ASP A 138 -24.00 -43.39 -24.54
C ASP A 138 -23.08 -44.11 -23.53
N GLU A 139 -23.45 -44.11 -22.25
CA GLU A 139 -23.98 -45.29 -21.54
C GLU A 139 -23.98 -45.09 -20.01
N ASP A 140 -25.10 -45.54 -19.43
CA ASP A 140 -25.28 -46.12 -18.10
C ASP A 140 -25.65 -45.23 -16.88
N GLY A 141 -26.95 -45.29 -16.55
CA GLY A 141 -27.40 -45.80 -15.25
C GLY A 141 -27.20 -44.92 -14.01
N GLY A 142 -28.09 -43.96 -13.75
CA GLY A 142 -28.12 -43.27 -12.45
C GLY A 142 -29.33 -42.37 -12.23
N ARG A 143 -30.44 -42.95 -11.79
CA ARG A 143 -31.69 -42.25 -11.44
C ARG A 143 -31.51 -41.44 -10.15
N VAL A 144 -31.46 -40.11 -10.25
CA VAL A 144 -31.57 -39.19 -9.09
C VAL A 144 -32.58 -38.08 -9.41
N HIS A 145 -33.50 -37.87 -8.47
CA HIS A 145 -34.63 -36.95 -8.53
C HIS A 145 -34.27 -35.51 -8.90
N GLU A 146 -34.87 -35.03 -9.99
CA GLU A 146 -34.84 -33.66 -10.45
C GLU A 146 -35.87 -32.82 -9.66
N ARG A 147 -35.37 -31.95 -8.77
CA ARG A 147 -36.19 -30.95 -8.06
C ARG A 147 -36.16 -29.66 -8.89
N THR A 148 -37.18 -29.51 -9.74
CA THR A 148 -37.46 -28.32 -10.54
C THR A 148 -37.50 -27.06 -9.67
N THR A 149 -36.50 -26.20 -9.80
CA THR A 149 -36.52 -24.85 -9.23
C THR A 149 -36.56 -23.87 -10.40
N GLN A 150 -37.75 -23.34 -10.69
CA GLN A 150 -37.95 -22.28 -11.67
C GLN A 150 -37.18 -21.02 -11.24
N PRO A 151 -36.37 -20.39 -12.11
CA PRO A 151 -35.85 -19.05 -11.86
C PRO A 151 -36.98 -18.01 -12.02
N PRO A 152 -37.02 -16.96 -11.18
CA PRO A 152 -38.00 -15.90 -11.33
C PRO A 152 -37.75 -15.11 -12.63
N VAL A 153 -38.79 -15.08 -13.47
CA VAL A 153 -38.87 -14.24 -14.66
C VAL A 153 -38.92 -12.78 -14.23
N PHE A 154 -37.78 -12.09 -14.28
CA PHE A 154 -37.73 -10.64 -14.12
C PHE A 154 -38.32 -9.99 -15.38
N LYS A 155 -39.54 -9.47 -15.24
CA LYS A 155 -40.17 -8.63 -16.26
C LYS A 155 -39.39 -7.32 -16.35
N ALA A 156 -38.67 -7.15 -17.45
CA ALA A 156 -38.05 -5.88 -17.82
C ALA A 156 -39.16 -4.84 -18.02
N SER A 157 -39.24 -3.90 -17.10
CA SER A 157 -40.09 -2.72 -17.21
C SER A 157 -39.57 -1.82 -18.33
N THR A 158 -40.41 -1.70 -19.35
CA THR A 158 -40.36 -0.72 -20.43
C THR A 158 -40.26 0.70 -19.87
N ILE A 159 -39.08 1.32 -19.95
CA ILE A 159 -38.93 2.77 -19.79
C ILE A 159 -39.04 3.40 -21.17
N LEU A 160 -40.18 4.05 -21.38
CA LEU A 160 -40.50 4.91 -22.52
C LEU A 160 -39.72 6.23 -22.47
N ALA A 161 -39.66 6.86 -23.65
CA ALA A 161 -39.36 8.27 -23.92
C ALA A 161 -37.87 8.67 -23.97
N ARG A 162 -37.25 8.20 -25.06
CA ARG A 162 -36.12 8.82 -25.76
C ARG A 162 -36.54 10.21 -26.26
N GLY A 163 -36.08 11.26 -25.59
CA GLY A 163 -36.02 12.61 -26.15
C GLY A 163 -34.78 12.74 -27.05
N GLU A 164 -34.99 13.02 -28.33
CA GLU A 164 -33.92 13.26 -29.30
C GLU A 164 -33.20 14.58 -28.99
N LYS A 165 -31.98 14.50 -28.45
CA LYS A 165 -31.03 15.62 -28.47
C LYS A 165 -30.15 15.51 -29.70
N LYS A 166 -30.06 16.63 -30.42
CA LYS A 166 -29.30 16.81 -31.67
C LYS A 166 -27.83 16.39 -31.51
N PRO A 167 -27.24 15.69 -32.50
CA PRO A 167 -25.82 15.41 -32.55
C PRO A 167 -25.09 16.62 -33.14
N GLY A 168 -24.20 17.22 -32.36
CA GLY A 168 -23.34 18.29 -32.83
C GLY A 168 -22.54 18.83 -31.66
N GLU A 169 -21.25 18.51 -31.65
CA GLU A 169 -20.23 19.20 -30.86
C GLU A 169 -20.25 18.89 -29.35
N VAL A 170 -19.81 17.68 -29.01
CA VAL A 170 -19.33 17.39 -27.65
C VAL A 170 -17.93 17.98 -27.55
N ALA A 171 -17.83 19.16 -26.93
CA ALA A 171 -16.56 19.78 -26.56
C ALA A 171 -15.79 18.79 -25.67
N LEU A 172 -14.66 18.29 -26.17
CA LEU A 172 -13.77 17.37 -25.46
C LEU A 172 -13.10 18.02 -24.23
N ASP A 173 -13.28 19.33 -24.04
CA ASP A 173 -12.72 20.10 -22.95
C ASP A 173 -13.53 19.98 -21.64
N GLU A 174 -14.73 19.39 -21.66
CA GLU A 174 -15.59 19.29 -20.46
C GLU A 174 -15.45 17.94 -19.71
N ILE A 175 -14.74 16.96 -20.29
CA ILE A 175 -14.52 15.63 -19.66
C ILE A 175 -13.30 15.64 -18.72
N ALA A 176 -12.54 16.74 -18.64
CA ALA A 176 -11.49 16.93 -17.63
C ALA A 176 -12.03 17.28 -16.22
N THR A 177 -13.32 17.05 -15.95
CA THR A 177 -13.88 17.17 -14.60
C THR A 177 -13.70 15.86 -13.84
N LEU A 178 -12.45 15.57 -13.48
CA LEU A 178 -12.15 14.72 -12.33
C LEU A 178 -13.07 15.19 -11.18
N PRO A 179 -13.83 14.29 -10.52
CA PRO A 179 -14.62 14.69 -9.37
C PRO A 179 -13.64 15.26 -8.37
N GLY A 180 -13.66 16.60 -8.23
CA GLY A 180 -12.79 17.32 -7.32
C GLY A 180 -12.95 16.67 -5.96
N ARG A 181 -11.94 15.88 -5.55
CA ARG A 181 -11.89 15.29 -4.22
C ARG A 181 -11.87 16.49 -3.29
N ARG A 182 -13.05 16.89 -2.80
CA ARG A 182 -13.16 17.96 -1.81
C ARG A 182 -12.24 17.53 -0.67
N PRO A 183 -11.14 18.25 -0.41
CA PRO A 183 -10.24 17.90 0.68
C PRO A 183 -11.09 17.89 1.93
N ARG A 184 -11.27 16.72 2.56
CA ARG A 184 -12.13 16.59 3.74
C ARG A 184 -11.59 17.57 4.80
N PRO A 185 -12.27 18.69 5.09
CA PRO A 185 -11.68 19.78 5.86
C PRO A 185 -11.49 19.43 7.34
N HIS A 186 -11.97 18.26 7.78
CA HIS A 186 -12.02 17.88 9.18
C HIS A 186 -10.71 17.34 9.76
N PHE A 187 -9.81 16.81 8.92
CA PHE A 187 -8.56 16.20 9.43
C PHE A 187 -7.49 17.23 9.83
N SER A 188 -7.56 18.45 9.30
CA SER A 188 -6.56 19.49 9.60
C SER A 188 -6.73 20.06 11.01
N CYS A 189 -7.97 20.22 11.51
CA CYS A 189 -8.24 20.70 12.87
C CYS A 189 -7.78 19.70 13.92
N ILE A 190 -8.05 18.40 13.72
CA ILE A 190 -7.64 17.35 14.65
C ILE A 190 -6.11 17.28 14.73
N ARG A 191 -5.41 17.31 13.59
CA ARG A 191 -3.94 17.27 13.57
C ARG A 191 -3.33 18.47 14.31
N LYS A 192 -3.88 19.67 14.11
CA LYS A 192 -3.42 20.87 14.82
C LYS A 192 -3.68 20.79 16.33
N ALA A 193 -4.86 20.31 16.73
CA ALA A 193 -5.20 20.15 18.14
C ALA A 193 -4.30 19.13 18.84
N VAL A 194 -4.04 17.97 18.21
CA VAL A 194 -3.14 16.95 18.75
C VAL A 194 -1.72 17.51 18.88
N PHE A 195 -1.24 18.24 17.87
CA PHE A 195 0.08 18.85 17.90
C PHE A 195 0.20 19.92 18.99
N SER A 196 -0.81 20.78 19.16
CA SER A 196 -0.79 21.80 20.22
C SER A 196 -0.83 21.20 21.61
N VAL A 197 -1.66 20.16 21.83
CA VAL A 197 -1.71 19.45 23.12
C VAL A 197 -0.37 18.79 23.42
N GLY A 198 0.26 18.15 22.42
CA GLY A 198 1.59 17.56 22.55
C GLY A 198 2.66 18.57 22.97
N ILE A 199 2.68 19.76 22.35
CA ILE A 199 3.61 20.83 22.71
C ILE A 199 3.40 21.32 24.15
N ILE A 200 2.15 21.50 24.57
CA ILE A 200 1.83 21.96 25.93
C ILE A 200 2.30 20.92 26.96
N LEU A 201 2.02 19.63 26.73
CA LEU A 201 2.48 18.56 27.62
C LEU A 201 4.01 18.48 27.68
N LEU A 202 4.69 18.62 26.53
CA LEU A 202 6.15 18.65 26.47
C LEU A 202 6.72 19.83 27.27
N ALA A 203 6.13 21.03 27.11
CA ALA A 203 6.55 22.21 27.84
C ALA A 203 6.37 22.06 29.36
N LEU A 204 5.25 21.48 29.80
CA LEU A 204 5.01 21.17 31.22
C LEU A 204 6.00 20.14 31.76
N PHE A 205 6.30 19.10 30.98
CA PHE A 205 7.28 18.08 31.34
C PHE A 205 8.69 18.67 31.51
N VAL A 206 9.16 19.44 30.52
CA VAL A 206 10.47 20.12 30.58
C VAL A 206 10.51 21.12 31.74
N GLY A 207 9.44 21.90 31.94
CA GLY A 207 9.32 22.82 33.07
C GLY A 207 9.41 22.11 34.42
N GLY A 208 8.78 20.93 34.55
CA GLY A 208 8.87 20.09 35.75
C GLY A 208 10.28 19.58 36.03
N ILE A 209 11.02 19.16 35.00
CA ILE A 209 12.43 18.78 35.13
C ILE A 209 13.27 19.95 35.62
N ILE A 210 13.13 21.12 35.00
CA ILE A 210 13.88 22.32 35.40
C ILE A 210 13.54 22.69 36.85
N ALA A 211 12.26 22.71 37.22
CA ALA A 211 11.84 23.00 38.60
C ALA A 211 12.41 22.00 39.61
N ALA A 212 12.46 20.70 39.28
CA ALA A 212 13.04 19.66 40.14
C ALA A 212 14.58 19.80 40.28
N THR A 213 15.27 20.24 39.24
CA THR A 213 16.70 20.53 39.34
C THR A 213 16.97 21.72 40.25
N LEU A 214 16.11 22.75 40.25
CA LEU A 214 16.28 23.95 41.08
C LEU A 214 15.77 23.78 42.51
N SER A 215 14.70 23.00 42.74
CA SER A 215 14.07 22.83 44.06
C SER A 215 14.07 21.37 44.55
N MET A 216 14.55 21.17 45.77
CA MET A 216 14.59 19.84 46.42
C MET A 216 13.19 19.33 46.81
N GLU A 217 12.28 20.23 47.15
CA GLU A 217 10.88 19.89 47.48
C GLU A 217 10.16 19.33 46.25
N VAL A 218 10.36 19.97 45.08
CA VAL A 218 9.79 19.53 43.81
C VAL A 218 10.35 18.17 43.40
N ASN A 219 11.66 17.95 43.57
CA ASN A 219 12.27 16.64 43.28
C ASN A 219 11.70 15.54 44.19
N THR A 220 11.54 15.81 45.48
CA THR A 220 10.94 14.85 46.44
C THR A 220 9.49 14.54 46.07
N PHE A 221 8.71 15.56 45.69
CA PHE A 221 7.33 15.38 45.23
C PHE A 221 7.24 14.50 43.96
N LEU A 222 8.09 14.77 42.96
CA LEU A 222 8.16 13.92 41.76
C LEU A 222 8.58 12.49 42.08
N TRP A 223 9.50 12.30 43.02
CA TRP A 223 9.88 10.97 43.49
C TRP A 223 8.71 10.25 44.18
N GLN A 224 7.88 10.95 44.96
CA GLN A 224 6.72 10.34 45.61
C GLN A 224 5.64 9.91 44.62
N ILE A 225 5.41 10.68 43.54
CA ILE A 225 4.35 10.40 42.57
C ILE A 225 4.82 9.46 41.45
N LEU A 226 6.00 9.72 40.90
CA LEU A 226 6.50 9.05 39.69
C LEU A 226 7.61 8.04 39.98
N HIS A 227 8.15 8.02 41.22
CA HIS A 227 9.32 7.22 41.58
C HIS A 227 10.56 7.52 40.73
N ILE A 228 10.68 8.77 40.25
CA ILE A 228 11.82 9.25 39.47
C ILE A 228 12.60 10.28 40.30
N ASP A 229 13.87 10.00 40.58
CA ASP A 229 14.81 10.96 41.18
C ASP A 229 15.57 11.70 40.07
N VAL A 230 15.03 12.85 39.65
CA VAL A 230 15.56 13.64 38.53
C VAL A 230 17.00 14.09 38.80
N ARG A 231 17.28 14.54 40.04
CA ARG A 231 18.62 14.98 40.43
C ARG A 231 19.63 13.83 40.41
N GLY A 232 19.24 12.65 40.92
CA GLY A 232 20.08 11.45 40.87
C GLY A 232 20.44 11.05 39.43
N TYR A 233 19.45 11.04 38.53
CA TYR A 233 19.70 10.74 37.11
C TYR A 233 20.57 11.79 36.41
N MET A 234 20.37 13.08 36.69
CA MET A 234 21.21 14.14 36.12
C MET A 234 22.66 14.04 36.61
N ALA A 235 22.88 13.71 37.88
CA ALA A 235 24.22 13.48 38.42
C ALA A 235 24.90 12.27 37.76
N ALA A 236 24.18 11.16 37.59
CA ALA A 236 24.68 9.97 36.92
C ALA A 236 25.02 10.24 35.44
N PHE A 237 24.16 10.97 34.74
CA PHE A 237 24.38 11.38 33.35
C PHE A 237 25.62 12.28 33.23
N TRP A 238 25.78 13.25 34.12
CA TRP A 238 26.96 14.12 34.13
C TRP A 238 28.25 13.34 34.39
N ASN A 239 28.22 12.40 35.34
CA ASN A 239 29.34 11.51 35.62
C ASN A 239 29.72 10.66 34.39
N TRP A 240 28.73 10.11 33.69
CA TRP A 240 28.95 9.37 32.44
C TRP A 240 29.56 10.25 31.34
N LEU A 241 29.14 11.51 31.24
CA LEU A 241 29.65 12.46 30.24
C LEU A 241 31.12 12.82 30.48
N HIS A 242 31.54 12.93 31.75
CA HIS A 242 32.96 13.14 32.11
C HIS A 242 33.80 11.86 32.03
N HIS A 243 33.17 10.69 32.21
CA HIS A 243 33.84 9.40 32.21
C HIS A 243 33.16 8.40 31.26
N PRO A 244 33.21 8.63 29.94
CA PRO A 244 32.56 7.76 28.97
C PRO A 244 33.22 6.37 28.99
N PRO A 245 32.45 5.29 29.19
CA PRO A 245 33.00 3.94 29.36
C PRO A 245 33.62 3.35 28.08
N PHE A 246 33.47 4.02 26.94
CA PHE A 246 33.87 3.52 25.61
C PHE A 246 35.26 3.99 25.14
N PHE A 247 35.98 4.79 25.93
CA PHE A 247 37.31 5.31 25.59
C PHE A 247 38.45 4.67 26.40
N LYS A 248 38.33 3.39 26.75
CA LYS A 248 39.42 2.60 27.35
C LYS A 248 39.87 1.48 26.44
#